data_AF-A0A840BLE7-F1
#
_entry.id   AF-A0A840BLE7-F1
#
_cell.length_a   1.000
_cell.length_b   1.000
_cell.length_c   1.000
_cell.angle_alpha   90.00
_cell.angle_beta   90.00
_cell.angle_gamma   90.00
#
_symmetry.space_group_name_H-M   'P 1'
#
loop_
_entity.id
_entity.type
_entity.pdbx_description
1 polymer ?
#
loop_
_entity_poly.entity_id
_entity_poly.type
_entity_poly.pdbx_seq_one_letter_code
_entity_poly.pdbx_strand_id
1 'polypeptide(L)'
;MSDELEHDYVPEMRHYQPFFLRYRDQPVRLSILQSHFGLVRVSPSDARPLSAETALQMSEWLHANGDPHAFAWLASELDMGAGDGLVYYLRAHDSLEAALEEFTRLTALLLPDGRIAWSSDGHRLHITLAPVRQATRLGVRLRYESILVWFVRVLNYVTSSELPISQIQVMSHEGANPAVLATYLGVRPSLGGEEFVLEYPAEVLKIHLPGASAALRNTIRPLYDQRLTLTKKDHGNTTRVASRVANWMSKLDDLSDANLDAAASALAVGASTLRRQLAEQGCRFSALLAAMRAHQAMNAILGSDEKMESLAQRLGYADRNTFERAFRERFDVTPALCRRAARELLSARRFATWSAPQNWSRHSPSLARLRSALADGSGDANTWLESLERDPVLLLRILAHCAEPAQGASETCIVDTELLASLSPRTLLTLVEACVPMASGTRAMPTQEGEDIWRCGELASRAARLIAGQLAPADAPVIALAAFAHNLGALVIPAQADAVVEGIDCTWLLLAAWHVPAQLLRFLRARHAPMDAAGEALALAIAWAEAATTGKAAKRRAEVEARIAARLNWDLADALTDLLHADSGAALSEQE
;
A
#
# COMPACT_ATOMS: atom_id res chain seq x y z
N MET A 1 -10.91 6.05 16.98
CA MET A 1 -11.85 5.81 15.85
C MET A 1 -11.29 6.36 14.53
N SER A 2 -9.98 6.21 14.29
CA SER A 2 -9.32 6.55 13.02
C SER A 2 -9.51 5.43 12.00
N ASP A 3 -9.81 5.83 10.75
CA ASP A 3 -9.54 5.13 9.47
C ASP A 3 -10.28 3.83 9.11
N GLU A 4 -11.47 3.95 8.48
CA GLU A 4 -12.02 2.91 7.56
C GLU A 4 -12.39 3.48 6.21
N LEU A 5 -11.61 4.43 5.73
CA LEU A 5 -11.90 5.10 4.47
C LEU A 5 -10.73 5.00 3.49
N GLU A 6 -9.84 4.02 3.66
CA GLU A 6 -8.85 3.70 2.64
C GLU A 6 -9.50 2.92 1.48
N HIS A 7 -10.37 3.61 0.75
CA HIS A 7 -10.39 3.59 -0.72
C HIS A 7 -10.12 5.02 -1.24
N ASP A 8 -9.45 5.83 -0.41
CA ASP A 8 -9.34 7.28 -0.51
C ASP A 8 -8.75 7.75 -1.84
N TYR A 9 -9.29 8.88 -2.32
CA TYR A 9 -8.47 9.87 -3.03
C TYR A 9 -7.16 10.02 -2.27
N VAL A 10 -6.04 9.56 -2.84
CA VAL A 10 -4.76 9.59 -2.16
C VAL A 10 -4.20 11.00 -2.33
N PRO A 11 -4.14 11.82 -1.27
CA PRO A 11 -3.60 13.16 -1.40
C PRO A 11 -2.14 13.07 -1.82
N GLU A 12 -1.74 13.83 -2.84
CA GLU A 12 -0.35 13.80 -3.31
C GLU A 12 0.46 14.92 -2.65
N MET A 13 1.75 14.67 -2.42
CA MET A 13 2.68 15.62 -1.80
C MET A 13 2.73 16.97 -2.54
N ARG A 14 2.50 16.97 -3.87
CA ARG A 14 2.41 18.19 -4.69
C ARG A 14 1.27 19.12 -4.26
N HIS A 15 0.16 18.59 -3.75
CA HIS A 15 -0.99 19.40 -3.34
C HIS A 15 -0.72 20.21 -2.05
N TYR A 16 0.28 19.82 -1.26
CA TYR A 16 0.62 20.47 0.01
C TYR A 16 1.72 21.53 -0.10
N GLN A 17 2.30 21.72 -1.29
CA GLN A 17 3.38 22.69 -1.51
C GLN A 17 3.03 24.15 -1.14
N PRO A 18 1.77 24.62 -1.30
CA PRO A 18 1.40 25.97 -0.86
C PRO A 18 1.70 26.26 0.62
N PHE A 19 1.76 25.24 1.50
CA PHE A 19 2.12 25.44 2.90
C PHE A 19 3.52 26.01 3.12
N PHE A 20 4.47 25.73 2.21
CA PHE A 20 5.81 26.34 2.29
C PHE A 20 5.77 27.86 2.13
N LEU A 21 4.84 28.38 1.33
CA LEU A 21 4.66 29.82 1.15
C LEU A 21 3.85 30.41 2.32
N ARG A 22 2.76 29.75 2.73
CA ARG A 22 1.90 30.22 3.83
C ARG A 22 2.66 30.39 5.14
N TYR A 23 3.52 29.42 5.47
CA TYR A 23 4.21 29.39 6.76
C TYR A 23 5.68 29.80 6.65
N ARG A 24 6.08 30.50 5.58
CA ARG A 24 7.47 30.93 5.34
C ARG A 24 8.08 31.70 6.53
N ASP A 25 7.25 32.50 7.20
CA ASP A 25 7.65 33.35 8.32
C ASP A 25 7.47 32.64 9.69
N GLN A 26 7.16 31.33 9.68
CA GLN A 26 6.94 30.49 10.85
C GLN A 26 7.84 29.23 10.79
N PRO A 27 9.17 29.37 10.96
CA PRO A 27 10.14 28.29 10.72
C PRO A 27 9.93 27.07 11.63
N VAL A 28 9.48 27.28 12.87
CA VAL A 28 9.17 26.17 13.81
C VAL A 28 7.99 25.34 13.29
N ARG A 29 6.94 26.00 12.79
CA ARG A 29 5.77 25.33 12.22
C ARG A 29 6.16 24.53 10.99
N LEU A 30 6.92 25.13 10.06
CA LEU A 30 7.43 24.41 8.89
C LEU A 30 8.29 23.21 9.29
N SER A 31 9.21 23.37 10.25
CA SER A 31 10.04 22.26 10.73
C SER A 31 9.20 21.08 11.21
N ILE A 32 8.09 21.32 11.93
CA ILE A 32 7.19 20.26 12.40
C ILE A 32 6.44 19.63 11.22
N LEU A 33 5.92 20.42 10.29
CA LEU A 33 5.31 19.90 9.06
C LEU A 33 6.25 18.97 8.30
N GLN A 34 7.55 19.31 8.25
CA GLN A 34 8.56 18.51 7.58
C GLN A 34 8.96 17.26 8.38
N SER A 35 9.27 17.40 9.67
CA SER A 35 9.83 16.31 10.48
C SER A 35 8.79 15.33 11.01
N HIS A 36 7.59 15.83 11.34
CA HIS A 36 6.53 15.02 11.96
C HIS A 36 5.51 14.52 10.94
N PHE A 37 5.11 15.37 9.99
CA PHE A 37 4.12 15.02 8.97
C PHE A 37 4.73 14.71 7.58
N GLY A 38 6.06 14.70 7.47
CA GLY A 38 6.76 14.29 6.25
C GLY A 38 6.63 15.26 5.07
N LEU A 39 6.23 16.51 5.29
CA LEU A 39 6.12 17.50 4.22
C LEU A 39 7.49 17.77 3.59
N VAL A 40 7.64 17.55 2.30
CA VAL A 40 8.89 17.79 1.57
C VAL A 40 8.64 18.64 0.33
N ARG A 41 9.67 19.37 -0.11
CA ARG A 41 9.58 20.13 -1.36
C ARG A 41 9.62 19.18 -2.55
N VAL A 42 8.67 19.31 -3.47
CA VAL A 42 8.54 18.45 -4.65
C VAL A 42 8.26 19.23 -5.92
N SER A 43 8.44 18.60 -7.08
CA SER A 43 8.04 19.19 -8.37
C SER A 43 6.50 19.14 -8.54
N PRO A 44 5.91 20.00 -9.39
CA PRO A 44 4.47 19.95 -9.69
C PRO A 44 3.99 18.62 -10.31
N SER A 45 4.91 17.87 -10.92
CA SER A 45 4.66 16.55 -11.50
C SER A 45 4.79 15.40 -10.50
N ASP A 46 5.13 15.67 -9.24
CA ASP A 46 5.36 14.64 -8.24
C ASP A 46 4.03 14.06 -7.73
N ALA A 47 3.77 12.81 -8.08
CA ALA A 47 2.58 12.06 -7.71
C ALA A 47 2.77 11.22 -6.43
N ARG A 48 3.79 11.50 -5.60
CA ARG A 48 4.01 10.76 -4.37
C ARG A 48 2.80 10.89 -3.44
N PRO A 49 2.26 9.78 -2.94
CA PRO A 49 1.15 9.83 -2.00
C PRO A 49 1.61 10.33 -0.62
N LEU A 50 0.78 11.15 0.01
CA LEU A 50 0.74 11.39 1.44
C LEU A 50 -0.40 10.53 1.99
N SER A 51 -0.16 9.73 3.02
CA SER A 51 -1.25 8.91 3.61
C SER A 51 -2.41 9.80 4.05
N ALA A 52 -3.65 9.36 3.82
CA ALA A 52 -4.84 10.07 4.27
C ALA A 52 -4.77 10.37 5.77
N GLU A 53 -4.29 9.43 6.59
CA GLU A 53 -4.18 9.63 8.03
C GLU A 53 -3.25 10.77 8.41
N THR A 54 -2.05 10.83 7.84
CA THR A 54 -1.11 11.93 8.05
C THR A 54 -1.73 13.27 7.65
N ALA A 55 -2.51 13.32 6.56
CA ALA A 55 -3.22 14.54 6.16
C ALA A 55 -4.28 14.96 7.20
N LEU A 56 -5.06 14.02 7.73
CA LEU A 56 -6.03 14.28 8.79
C LEU A 56 -5.33 14.81 10.05
N GLN A 57 -4.30 14.13 10.54
CA GLN A 57 -3.53 14.55 11.71
C GLN A 57 -2.87 15.92 11.51
N MET A 58 -2.35 16.20 10.32
CA MET A 58 -1.78 17.51 9.97
C MET A 58 -2.83 18.62 10.07
N SER A 59 -4.04 18.38 9.54
CA SER A 59 -5.14 19.35 9.63
C SER A 59 -5.56 19.62 11.08
N GLU A 60 -5.61 18.57 11.91
CA GLU A 60 -5.96 18.66 13.35
C GLU A 60 -4.90 19.42 14.13
N TRP A 61 -3.62 19.18 13.83
CA TRP A 61 -2.52 19.88 14.47
C TRP A 61 -2.48 21.35 14.09
N LEU A 62 -2.67 21.69 12.80
CA LEU A 62 -2.76 23.09 12.35
C LEU A 62 -3.92 23.82 13.03
N HIS A 63 -5.06 23.13 13.16
CA HIS A 63 -6.21 23.64 13.89
C HIS A 63 -5.88 23.95 15.36
N ALA A 64 -5.28 23.00 16.07
CA ALA A 64 -4.86 23.19 17.47
C ALA A 64 -3.81 24.31 17.63
N ASN A 65 -3.05 24.61 16.57
CA ASN A 65 -2.03 25.66 16.54
C ASN A 65 -2.54 26.98 15.93
N GLY A 66 -3.85 27.22 15.97
CA GLY A 66 -4.46 28.51 15.63
C GLY A 66 -4.67 28.76 14.13
N ASP A 67 -4.61 27.73 13.28
CA ASP A 67 -4.98 27.81 11.86
C ASP A 67 -6.08 26.78 11.50
N PRO A 68 -7.31 26.98 11.98
CA PRO A 68 -8.40 26.00 11.90
C PRO A 68 -8.89 25.70 10.48
N HIS A 69 -8.69 26.63 9.55
CA HIS A 69 -9.15 26.54 8.15
C HIS A 69 -7.98 26.38 7.17
N ALA A 70 -6.81 25.92 7.65
CA ALA A 70 -5.63 25.77 6.82
C ALA A 70 -5.86 24.88 5.58
N PHE A 71 -6.64 23.82 5.72
CA PHE A 71 -6.94 22.89 4.61
C PHE A 71 -8.02 23.45 3.67
N ALA A 72 -8.99 24.19 4.18
CA ALA A 72 -9.93 24.95 3.35
C ALA A 72 -9.21 26.00 2.50
N TRP A 73 -8.26 26.73 3.11
CA TRP A 73 -7.35 27.60 2.38
C TRP A 73 -6.49 26.83 1.37
N LEU A 74 -5.92 25.69 1.76
CA LEU A 74 -5.11 24.89 0.83
C LEU A 74 -5.90 24.53 -0.43
N ALA A 75 -7.14 24.07 -0.23
CA ALA A 75 -8.07 23.79 -1.31
C ALA A 75 -8.41 25.03 -2.16
N SER A 76 -8.35 26.25 -1.62
CA SER A 76 -8.52 27.47 -2.42
C SER A 76 -7.31 27.82 -3.28
N GLU A 77 -6.14 27.27 -2.99
CA GLU A 77 -4.90 27.52 -3.74
C GLU A 77 -4.60 26.45 -4.80
N LEU A 78 -5.22 25.26 -4.72
CA LEU A 78 -4.96 24.17 -5.66
C LEU A 78 -5.27 24.58 -7.11
N ASP A 79 -4.50 24.07 -8.07
CA ASP A 79 -4.79 24.22 -9.49
C ASP A 79 -5.85 23.20 -9.95
N MET A 80 -6.61 23.53 -10.99
CA MET A 80 -7.68 22.65 -11.53
C MET A 80 -7.17 21.29 -12.05
N GLY A 81 -5.86 21.11 -12.22
CA GLY A 81 -5.22 19.83 -12.51
C GLY A 81 -5.17 18.87 -11.34
N ALA A 82 -5.34 19.32 -10.09
CA ALA A 82 -5.38 18.49 -8.88
C ALA A 82 -6.52 17.46 -8.86
N GLY A 83 -7.48 17.56 -9.80
CA GLY A 83 -8.53 16.58 -10.02
C GLY A 83 -8.21 15.51 -11.07
N ASP A 84 -6.95 15.33 -11.49
CA ASP A 84 -6.50 14.31 -12.45
C ASP A 84 -7.34 14.24 -13.74
N GLY A 85 -7.64 15.41 -14.31
CA GLY A 85 -8.43 15.50 -15.55
C GLY A 85 -9.95 15.59 -15.32
N LEU A 86 -10.46 15.34 -14.11
CA LEU A 86 -11.90 15.38 -13.79
C LEU A 86 -12.52 16.73 -14.11
N VAL A 87 -11.89 17.83 -13.71
CA VAL A 87 -12.43 19.17 -13.92
C VAL A 87 -12.64 19.46 -15.41
N TYR A 88 -11.68 19.07 -16.25
CA TYR A 88 -11.78 19.21 -17.70
C TYR A 88 -12.84 18.28 -18.30
N TYR A 89 -12.99 17.08 -17.75
CA TYR A 89 -14.03 16.15 -18.14
C TYR A 89 -15.44 16.67 -17.82
N LEU A 90 -15.65 17.22 -16.62
CA LEU A 90 -16.93 17.85 -16.25
C LEU A 90 -17.23 19.05 -17.15
N ARG A 91 -16.24 19.91 -17.39
CA ARG A 91 -16.36 21.08 -18.30
C ARG A 91 -16.73 20.68 -19.73
N ALA A 92 -16.45 19.44 -20.14
CA ALA A 92 -16.80 18.93 -21.46
C ALA A 92 -18.30 18.62 -21.63
N HIS A 93 -19.12 18.71 -20.58
CA HIS A 93 -20.58 18.47 -20.64
C HIS A 93 -21.34 19.66 -21.21
N ASP A 94 -22.57 19.41 -21.69
CA ASP A 94 -23.35 20.43 -22.39
C ASP A 94 -23.93 21.47 -21.44
N SER A 95 -24.28 21.06 -20.22
CA SER A 95 -24.85 21.91 -19.17
C SER A 95 -24.28 21.58 -17.79
N LEU A 96 -24.49 22.50 -16.83
CA LEU A 96 -24.15 22.24 -15.44
C LEU A 96 -24.93 21.05 -14.87
N GLU A 97 -26.20 20.90 -15.25
CA GLU A 97 -27.01 19.73 -14.89
C GLU A 97 -26.34 18.42 -15.32
N ALA A 98 -25.96 18.30 -16.58
CA ALA A 98 -25.29 17.10 -17.10
C ALA A 98 -23.93 16.85 -16.42
N ALA A 99 -23.19 17.90 -16.08
CA ALA A 99 -21.96 17.76 -15.31
C ALA A 99 -22.21 17.28 -13.87
N LEU A 100 -23.26 17.75 -13.20
CA LEU A 100 -23.64 17.32 -11.85
C LEU A 100 -24.15 15.87 -11.84
N GLU A 101 -24.89 15.44 -12.85
CA GLU A 101 -25.27 14.02 -13.04
C GLU A 101 -24.03 13.13 -13.15
N GLU A 102 -23.09 13.50 -14.01
CA GLU A 102 -21.86 12.73 -14.23
C GLU A 102 -20.96 12.74 -12.99
N PHE A 103 -20.85 13.88 -12.29
CA PHE A 103 -20.14 13.97 -11.03
C PHE A 103 -20.75 13.06 -9.96
N THR A 104 -22.08 13.04 -9.86
CA THR A 104 -22.81 12.17 -8.94
C THR A 104 -22.53 10.70 -9.24
N ARG A 105 -22.52 10.31 -10.52
CA ARG A 105 -22.14 8.97 -10.98
C ARG A 105 -20.71 8.58 -10.56
N LEU A 106 -19.80 9.54 -10.58
CA LEU A 106 -18.39 9.36 -10.20
C LEU A 106 -18.13 9.45 -8.69
N THR A 107 -19.13 9.78 -7.86
CA THR A 107 -18.96 9.95 -6.42
C THR A 107 -18.23 8.79 -5.76
N ALA A 108 -18.54 7.53 -6.10
CA ALA A 108 -17.87 6.37 -5.50
C ALA A 108 -16.36 6.27 -5.82
N LEU A 109 -15.89 6.95 -6.86
CA LEU A 109 -14.48 7.07 -7.21
C LEU A 109 -13.82 8.28 -6.53
N LEU A 110 -14.57 9.37 -6.37
CA LEU A 110 -14.05 10.68 -5.92
C LEU A 110 -14.13 10.85 -4.40
N LEU A 111 -15.22 10.40 -3.81
CA LEU A 111 -15.53 10.42 -2.38
C LEU A 111 -16.02 9.02 -1.95
N PRO A 112 -15.12 8.01 -1.88
CA PRO A 112 -15.50 6.65 -1.49
C PRO A 112 -16.11 6.59 -0.09
N ASP A 113 -15.80 7.58 0.74
CA ASP A 113 -16.23 7.71 2.11
C ASP A 113 -17.42 8.64 2.34
N GLY A 114 -17.92 9.24 1.27
CA GLY A 114 -19.01 10.18 1.34
C GLY A 114 -20.06 9.99 0.27
N ARG A 115 -21.03 10.88 0.34
CA ARG A 115 -22.09 11.02 -0.62
C ARG A 115 -22.14 12.46 -1.08
N ILE A 116 -22.36 12.59 -2.37
CA ILE A 116 -22.68 13.85 -3.03
C ILE A 116 -24.01 13.59 -3.69
N ALA A 117 -25.01 14.37 -3.31
CA ALA A 117 -26.33 14.28 -3.88
C ALA A 117 -26.80 15.69 -4.23
N TRP A 118 -27.66 15.79 -5.23
CA TRP A 118 -28.30 17.05 -5.54
C TRP A 118 -29.76 16.82 -5.91
N SER A 119 -30.57 17.85 -5.71
CA SER A 119 -31.98 17.87 -6.05
C SER A 119 -32.39 19.29 -6.42
N SER A 120 -33.38 19.43 -7.30
CA SER A 120 -33.96 20.73 -7.66
C SER A 120 -35.47 20.67 -7.49
N ASP A 121 -36.05 21.70 -6.87
CA ASP A 121 -37.50 21.89 -6.78
C ASP A 121 -38.06 22.80 -7.91
N GLY A 122 -37.20 23.17 -8.87
CA GLY A 122 -37.50 24.10 -9.96
C GLY A 122 -37.20 25.58 -9.64
N HIS A 123 -37.04 25.93 -8.36
CA HIS A 123 -36.65 27.27 -7.91
C HIS A 123 -35.26 27.30 -7.28
N ARG A 124 -34.90 26.26 -6.52
CA ARG A 124 -33.61 26.09 -5.85
C ARG A 124 -32.99 24.74 -6.18
N LEU A 125 -31.71 24.79 -6.52
CA LEU A 125 -30.82 23.64 -6.55
C LEU A 125 -30.22 23.47 -5.15
N HIS A 126 -30.41 22.29 -4.57
CA HIS A 126 -29.81 21.87 -3.31
C HIS A 126 -28.74 20.81 -3.60
N ILE A 127 -27.51 21.05 -3.19
CA ILE A 127 -26.42 20.08 -3.24
C ILE A 127 -26.01 19.74 -1.80
N THR A 128 -25.94 18.46 -1.50
CA THR A 128 -25.57 17.93 -0.20
C THR A 128 -24.26 17.15 -0.30
N LEU A 129 -23.30 17.50 0.54
CA LEU A 129 -22.06 16.76 0.76
C LEU A 129 -22.05 16.22 2.18
N ALA A 130 -21.95 14.91 2.34
CA ALA A 130 -21.87 14.30 3.66
C ALA A 130 -20.96 13.08 3.68
N PRO A 131 -20.26 12.79 4.78
CA PRO A 131 -19.64 11.50 4.99
C PRO A 131 -20.71 10.41 5.16
N VAL A 132 -20.43 9.18 4.71
CA VAL A 132 -21.38 8.04 4.82
C VAL A 132 -21.64 7.66 6.28
N ARG A 133 -20.66 7.89 7.17
CA ARG A 133 -20.80 7.76 8.62
C ARG A 133 -20.60 9.13 9.26
N GLN A 134 -21.27 9.40 10.39
CA GLN A 134 -21.10 10.67 11.11
C GLN A 134 -19.62 10.96 11.40
N ALA A 135 -19.12 12.10 10.90
CA ALA A 135 -17.76 12.54 11.14
C ALA A 135 -17.62 13.05 12.59
N THR A 136 -17.27 12.16 13.51
CA THR A 136 -16.95 12.53 14.91
C THR A 136 -15.54 13.11 15.05
N ARG A 137 -14.60 12.67 14.20
CA ARG A 137 -13.22 13.15 14.17
C ARG A 137 -13.11 14.54 13.52
N LEU A 138 -12.32 15.42 14.15
CA LEU A 138 -12.10 16.78 13.66
C LEU A 138 -11.46 16.80 12.27
N GLY A 139 -10.39 16.04 12.03
CA GLY A 139 -9.69 16.02 10.75
C GLY A 139 -10.59 15.64 9.58
N VAL A 140 -11.55 14.72 9.79
CA VAL A 140 -12.53 14.35 8.75
C VAL A 140 -13.43 15.53 8.42
N ARG A 141 -13.92 16.28 9.42
CA ARG A 141 -14.71 17.50 9.18
C ARG A 141 -13.92 18.55 8.41
N LEU A 142 -12.65 18.75 8.77
CA LEU A 142 -11.76 19.71 8.08
C LEU A 142 -11.45 19.28 6.64
N ARG A 143 -11.30 17.97 6.39
CA ARG A 143 -11.19 17.41 5.04
C ARG A 143 -12.45 17.70 4.22
N TYR A 144 -13.64 17.44 4.75
CA TYR A 144 -14.89 17.74 4.03
C TYR A 144 -15.11 19.25 3.83
N GLU A 145 -14.69 20.09 4.76
CA GLU A 145 -14.65 21.55 4.59
C GLU A 145 -13.76 21.94 3.39
N SER A 146 -12.59 21.31 3.26
CA SER A 146 -11.71 21.53 2.10
C SER A 146 -12.30 21.02 0.78
N ILE A 147 -13.00 19.87 0.80
CA ILE A 147 -13.69 19.34 -0.37
C ILE A 147 -14.82 20.29 -0.80
N LEU A 148 -15.56 20.88 0.14
CA LEU A 148 -16.58 21.87 -0.17
C LEU A 148 -15.98 23.09 -0.88
N VAL A 149 -14.91 23.67 -0.32
CA VAL A 149 -14.22 24.82 -0.94
C VAL A 149 -13.72 24.47 -2.33
N TRP A 150 -13.09 23.31 -2.49
CA TRP A 150 -12.63 22.83 -3.79
C TRP A 150 -13.81 22.67 -4.77
N PHE A 151 -14.91 22.07 -4.33
CA PHE A 151 -16.07 21.82 -5.16
C PHE A 151 -16.72 23.12 -5.67
N VAL A 152 -16.87 24.14 -4.82
CA VAL A 152 -17.33 25.47 -5.24
C VAL A 152 -16.42 26.06 -6.33
N ARG A 153 -15.10 25.91 -6.19
CA ARG A 153 -14.15 26.34 -7.23
C ARG A 153 -14.31 25.57 -8.53
N VAL A 154 -14.54 24.26 -8.46
CA VAL A 154 -14.82 23.44 -9.64
C VAL A 154 -16.08 23.93 -10.34
N LEU A 155 -17.18 24.18 -9.60
CA LEU A 155 -18.43 24.69 -10.19
C LEU A 155 -18.24 26.04 -10.88
N ASN A 156 -17.52 26.97 -10.23
CA ASN A 156 -17.22 28.27 -10.84
C ASN A 156 -16.31 28.14 -12.07
N TYR A 157 -15.33 27.24 -12.01
CA TYR A 157 -14.41 27.01 -13.12
C TYR A 157 -15.12 26.40 -14.32
N VAL A 158 -15.90 25.32 -14.14
CA VAL A 158 -16.57 24.64 -15.26
C VAL A 158 -17.60 25.52 -15.94
N THR A 159 -18.25 26.41 -15.18
CA THR A 159 -19.21 27.40 -15.72
C THR A 159 -18.55 28.68 -16.23
N SER A 160 -17.26 28.90 -15.94
CA SER A 160 -16.56 30.17 -16.20
C SER A 160 -17.26 31.40 -15.63
N SER A 161 -17.98 31.24 -14.53
CA SER A 161 -18.67 32.31 -13.81
C SER A 161 -18.62 32.03 -12.32
N GLU A 162 -18.61 33.08 -11.51
CA GLU A 162 -18.95 32.94 -10.09
C GLU A 162 -20.46 32.67 -10.00
N LEU A 163 -20.82 31.51 -9.45
CA LEU A 163 -22.23 31.14 -9.29
C LEU A 163 -22.83 31.86 -8.07
N PRO A 164 -24.08 32.36 -8.18
CA PRO A 164 -24.73 33.08 -7.09
C PRO A 164 -25.19 32.08 -6.01
N ILE A 165 -24.35 31.84 -5.01
CA ILE A 165 -24.70 30.97 -3.89
C ILE A 165 -25.78 31.65 -3.04
N SER A 166 -26.92 30.98 -2.88
CA SER A 166 -28.04 31.47 -2.05
C SER A 166 -27.78 31.24 -0.57
N GLN A 167 -27.27 30.06 -0.21
CA GLN A 167 -27.04 29.66 1.17
C GLN A 167 -25.94 28.59 1.25
N ILE A 168 -25.16 28.61 2.33
CA ILE A 168 -24.21 27.56 2.67
C ILE A 168 -24.39 27.14 4.12
N GLN A 169 -24.38 25.84 4.36
CA GLN A 169 -24.24 25.23 5.68
C GLN A 169 -22.99 24.36 5.72
N VAL A 170 -22.23 24.44 6.81
CA VAL A 170 -21.01 23.66 7.02
C VAL A 170 -21.08 22.88 8.35
N MET A 171 -20.37 21.76 8.40
CA MET A 171 -20.23 20.93 9.60
C MET A 171 -19.22 21.47 10.62
N SER A 172 -18.53 22.56 10.29
CA SER A 172 -17.57 23.22 11.16
C SER A 172 -18.24 23.66 12.46
N HIS A 173 -17.59 23.41 13.59
CA HIS A 173 -18.14 23.68 14.93
C HIS A 173 -18.46 25.17 15.14
N GLU A 174 -19.41 25.47 16.04
CA GLU A 174 -19.89 26.85 16.29
C GLU A 174 -18.80 27.83 16.75
N GLY A 175 -17.69 27.34 17.30
CA GLY A 175 -16.51 28.14 17.68
C GLY A 175 -15.61 28.55 16.51
N ALA A 176 -15.83 28.02 15.31
CA ALA A 176 -15.07 28.40 14.12
C ALA A 176 -15.45 29.82 13.67
N ASN A 177 -14.54 30.51 12.98
CA ASN A 177 -14.81 31.85 12.47
C ASN A 177 -15.37 31.78 11.04
N PRO A 178 -16.70 31.97 10.83
CA PRO A 178 -17.31 31.86 9.52
C PRO A 178 -16.83 32.93 8.53
N ALA A 179 -16.24 34.03 9.01
CA ALA A 179 -15.70 35.07 8.14
C ALA A 179 -14.49 34.60 7.33
N VAL A 180 -13.68 33.68 7.88
CA VAL A 180 -12.53 33.11 7.16
C VAL A 180 -13.02 32.20 6.04
N LEU A 181 -14.01 31.35 6.29
CA LEU A 181 -14.61 30.53 5.24
C LEU A 181 -15.31 31.37 4.16
N ALA A 182 -15.92 32.49 4.55
CA ALA A 182 -16.55 33.41 3.61
C ALA A 182 -15.56 33.95 2.57
N THR A 183 -14.25 34.10 2.90
CA THR A 183 -13.26 34.55 1.90
C THR A 183 -13.01 33.54 0.78
N TYR A 184 -13.29 32.25 1.03
CA TYR A 184 -13.10 31.19 0.04
C TYR A 184 -14.41 30.79 -0.66
N LEU A 185 -15.53 30.93 0.06
CA LEU A 185 -16.85 30.53 -0.42
C LEU A 185 -17.64 31.68 -1.05
N GLY A 186 -17.24 32.94 -0.84
CA GLY A 186 -17.94 34.14 -1.32
C GLY A 186 -19.19 34.52 -0.53
N VAL A 187 -19.73 33.60 0.27
CA VAL A 187 -20.89 33.81 1.16
C VAL A 187 -20.56 33.33 2.56
N ARG A 188 -21.09 34.02 3.57
CA ARG A 188 -20.90 33.64 4.98
C ARG A 188 -21.70 32.36 5.29
N PRO A 189 -21.05 31.24 5.66
CA PRO A 189 -21.76 30.00 5.93
C PRO A 189 -22.42 29.99 7.31
N SER A 190 -23.51 29.24 7.42
CA SER A 190 -24.06 28.79 8.71
C SER A 190 -23.25 27.59 9.23
N LEU A 191 -22.94 27.60 10.53
CA LEU A 191 -22.10 26.58 11.18
C LEU A 191 -22.96 25.51 11.87
N GLY A 192 -22.33 24.40 12.27
CA GLY A 192 -22.96 23.39 13.11
C GLY A 192 -23.95 22.45 12.41
N GLY A 193 -23.93 22.37 11.08
CA GLY A 193 -24.75 21.40 10.35
C GLY A 193 -24.30 19.95 10.54
N GLU A 194 -25.23 19.00 10.37
CA GLU A 194 -24.89 17.57 10.29
C GLU A 194 -24.25 17.21 8.94
N GLU A 195 -24.49 18.02 7.91
CA GLU A 195 -24.03 17.85 6.54
C GLU A 195 -23.61 19.21 5.95
N PHE A 196 -22.83 19.19 4.87
CA PHE A 196 -22.56 20.38 4.08
C PHE A 196 -23.66 20.58 3.06
N VAL A 197 -24.23 21.78 2.99
CA VAL A 197 -25.31 22.12 2.07
C VAL A 197 -24.91 23.35 1.27
N LEU A 198 -25.07 23.27 -0.06
CA LEU A 198 -24.97 24.40 -0.98
C LEU A 198 -26.31 24.60 -1.67
N GLU A 199 -26.81 25.83 -1.64
CA GLU A 199 -28.01 26.22 -2.37
C GLU A 199 -27.70 27.23 -3.46
N TYR A 200 -28.27 27.03 -4.64
CA TYR A 200 -28.21 27.94 -5.77
C TYR A 200 -29.63 28.18 -6.33
N PRO A 201 -29.89 29.28 -7.06
CA PRO A 201 -31.06 29.37 -7.93
C PRO A 201 -31.06 28.22 -8.94
N ALA A 202 -32.19 27.54 -9.13
CA ALA A 202 -32.28 26.37 -10.02
C ALA A 202 -31.89 26.68 -11.49
N GLU A 203 -31.96 27.96 -11.89
CA GLU A 203 -31.57 28.43 -13.22
C GLU A 203 -30.11 28.12 -13.56
N VAL A 204 -29.22 27.98 -12.55
CA VAL A 204 -27.81 27.65 -12.79
C VAL A 204 -27.63 26.30 -13.49
N LEU A 205 -28.57 25.36 -13.30
CA LEU A 205 -28.54 24.04 -13.96
C LEU A 205 -28.53 24.15 -15.49
N LYS A 206 -29.15 25.20 -16.03
CA LYS A 206 -29.29 25.45 -17.47
C LYS A 206 -28.09 26.18 -18.08
N ILE A 207 -27.09 26.54 -17.29
CA ILE A 207 -25.87 27.18 -17.78
C ILE A 207 -25.18 26.20 -18.74
N HIS A 208 -24.95 26.66 -19.97
CA HIS A 208 -24.20 25.91 -20.96
C HIS A 208 -22.71 26.03 -20.66
N LEU A 209 -22.01 24.89 -20.61
CA LEU A 209 -20.59 24.92 -20.27
C LEU A 209 -19.77 25.32 -21.50
N PRO A 210 -18.88 26.32 -21.39
CA PRO A 210 -18.10 26.86 -22.52
C PRO A 210 -17.09 25.87 -23.13
N GLY A 211 -16.83 24.73 -22.49
CA GLY A 211 -15.97 23.67 -23.00
C GLY A 211 -16.71 22.44 -23.55
N ALA A 212 -18.03 22.54 -23.74
CA ALA A 212 -18.86 21.42 -24.19
C ALA A 212 -18.29 20.75 -25.45
N SER A 213 -17.97 19.46 -25.35
CA SER A 213 -17.37 18.68 -26.42
C SER A 213 -17.73 17.21 -26.31
N ALA A 214 -18.66 16.76 -27.16
CA ALA A 214 -19.05 15.35 -27.21
C ALA A 214 -17.88 14.42 -27.54
N ALA A 215 -16.96 14.86 -28.41
CA ALA A 215 -15.75 14.09 -28.74
C ALA A 215 -14.88 13.87 -27.50
N LEU A 216 -14.58 14.92 -26.73
CA LEU A 216 -13.79 14.83 -25.51
C LEU A 216 -14.48 13.96 -24.45
N ARG A 217 -15.81 14.11 -24.29
CA ARG A 217 -16.59 13.24 -23.40
C ARG A 217 -16.47 11.77 -23.78
N ASN A 218 -16.64 11.46 -25.05
CA ASN A 218 -16.59 10.08 -25.55
C ASN A 218 -15.20 9.47 -25.44
N THR A 219 -14.14 10.29 -25.52
CA THR A 219 -12.76 9.83 -25.32
C THR A 219 -12.43 9.57 -23.84
N ILE A 220 -12.86 10.45 -22.93
CA ILE A 220 -12.48 10.36 -21.51
C ILE A 220 -13.41 9.44 -20.71
N ARG A 221 -14.71 9.40 -21.02
CA ARG A 221 -15.71 8.60 -20.27
C ARG A 221 -15.30 7.13 -20.11
N PRO A 222 -14.80 6.42 -21.14
CA PRO A 222 -14.35 5.04 -20.99
C PRO A 222 -13.26 4.85 -19.92
N LEU A 223 -12.37 5.84 -19.72
CA LEU A 223 -11.32 5.78 -18.69
C LEU A 223 -11.94 5.79 -17.28
N TYR A 224 -12.96 6.63 -17.08
CA TYR A 224 -13.71 6.66 -15.82
C TYR A 224 -14.61 5.43 -15.65
N ASP A 225 -15.20 4.91 -16.72
CA ASP A 225 -16.01 3.69 -16.68
C ASP A 225 -15.17 2.46 -16.34
N GLN A 226 -13.96 2.37 -16.88
CA GLN A 226 -12.98 1.35 -16.51
C GLN A 226 -12.62 1.48 -15.03
N ARG A 227 -12.26 2.69 -14.56
CA ARG A 227 -11.97 2.94 -13.14
C ARG A 227 -13.14 2.58 -12.23
N LEU A 228 -14.37 2.95 -12.59
CA LEU A 228 -15.58 2.61 -11.84
C LEU A 228 -15.85 1.10 -11.84
N THR A 229 -15.61 0.40 -12.95
CA THR A 229 -15.80 -1.06 -13.05
C THR A 229 -14.77 -1.78 -12.18
N LEU A 230 -13.52 -1.34 -12.21
CA LEU A 230 -12.46 -1.83 -11.33
C LEU A 230 -12.81 -1.55 -9.86
N THR A 231 -13.26 -0.33 -9.55
CA THR A 231 -13.73 0.05 -8.22
C THR A 231 -14.91 -0.82 -7.78
N LYS A 232 -15.89 -1.13 -8.64
CA LYS A 232 -17.03 -2.02 -8.30
C LYS A 232 -16.60 -3.48 -8.07
N LYS A 233 -15.61 -3.99 -8.80
CA LYS A 233 -15.01 -5.32 -8.55
C LYS A 233 -14.21 -5.34 -7.26
N ASP A 234 -13.45 -4.28 -6.99
CA ASP A 234 -12.75 -4.09 -5.71
C ASP A 234 -13.72 -3.83 -4.56
N HIS A 235 -14.91 -3.24 -4.79
CA HIS A 235 -16.00 -3.22 -3.81
C HIS A 235 -16.48 -4.63 -3.50
N GLY A 236 -16.30 -5.64 -4.37
CA GLY A 236 -16.44 -7.05 -3.99
C GLY A 236 -15.41 -7.49 -2.93
N ASN A 237 -14.20 -6.93 -2.96
CA ASN A 237 -13.14 -7.12 -1.96
C ASN A 237 -13.28 -6.19 -0.73
N THR A 238 -13.85 -4.99 -0.84
CA THR A 238 -14.21 -4.07 0.27
C THR A 238 -15.50 -4.51 0.96
N THR A 239 -16.34 -5.27 0.26
CA THR A 239 -17.47 -6.03 0.81
C THR A 239 -16.99 -7.33 1.49
N ARG A 240 -15.68 -7.68 1.40
CA ARG A 240 -15.17 -8.78 2.20
C ARG A 240 -15.30 -8.44 3.67
N VAL A 241 -15.88 -9.38 4.39
CA VAL A 241 -16.14 -9.24 5.81
C VAL A 241 -14.81 -9.27 6.57
N ALA A 242 -13.79 -9.93 6.02
CA ALA A 242 -12.42 -9.87 6.52
C ALA A 242 -11.86 -8.44 6.53
N SER A 243 -11.96 -7.69 5.43
CA SER A 243 -11.52 -6.29 5.32
C SER A 243 -12.16 -5.40 6.39
N ARG A 244 -13.48 -5.51 6.57
CA ARG A 244 -14.22 -4.75 7.59
C ARG A 244 -13.81 -5.11 9.02
N VAL A 245 -13.54 -6.39 9.29
CA VAL A 245 -13.07 -6.84 10.61
C VAL A 245 -11.64 -6.36 10.87
N ALA A 246 -10.75 -6.48 9.87
CA ALA A 246 -9.37 -6.01 9.96
C ALA A 246 -9.31 -4.50 10.21
N ASN A 247 -10.08 -3.73 9.45
CA ASN A 247 -10.09 -2.28 9.63
C ASN A 247 -10.76 -1.85 10.94
N TRP A 248 -11.69 -2.61 11.49
CA TRP A 248 -12.18 -2.37 12.85
C TRP A 248 -11.07 -2.61 13.88
N MET A 249 -10.31 -3.71 13.75
CA MET A 249 -9.20 -4.02 14.66
C MET A 249 -8.08 -2.99 14.61
N SER A 250 -7.78 -2.41 13.43
CA SER A 250 -6.70 -1.42 13.30
C SER A 250 -6.97 -0.10 14.05
N LYS A 251 -8.25 0.22 14.35
CA LYS A 251 -8.62 1.44 15.10
C LYS A 251 -8.60 1.28 16.60
N LEU A 252 -8.42 0.05 17.07
CA LEU A 252 -8.38 -0.23 18.49
C LEU A 252 -7.00 0.14 19.02
N ASP A 253 -6.96 1.01 20.02
CA ASP A 253 -5.73 1.34 20.73
C ASP A 253 -5.17 0.10 21.47
N ASP A 254 -6.08 -0.79 21.89
CA ASP A 254 -5.81 -2.07 22.54
C ASP A 254 -6.67 -3.19 21.94
N LEU A 255 -6.05 -4.33 21.61
CA LEU A 255 -6.69 -5.53 21.07
C LEU A 255 -7.20 -6.51 22.15
N SER A 256 -7.19 -6.14 23.43
CA SER A 256 -7.71 -6.95 24.55
C SER A 256 -9.20 -7.26 24.42
N ASP A 257 -10.00 -6.26 24.01
CA ASP A 257 -11.43 -6.39 23.79
C ASP A 257 -11.78 -6.87 22.37
N ALA A 258 -10.78 -7.21 21.55
CA ALA A 258 -10.98 -7.63 20.17
C ALA A 258 -11.53 -9.06 20.07
N ASN A 259 -12.84 -9.22 20.30
CA ASN A 259 -13.56 -10.50 20.18
C ASN A 259 -14.63 -10.45 19.08
N LEU A 260 -15.16 -11.63 18.73
CA LEU A 260 -16.12 -11.77 17.63
C LEU A 260 -17.43 -11.00 17.89
N ASP A 261 -17.90 -10.95 19.13
CA ASP A 261 -19.13 -10.24 19.49
C ASP A 261 -18.95 -8.72 19.39
N ALA A 262 -17.80 -8.20 19.84
CA ALA A 262 -17.43 -6.81 19.70
C ALA A 262 -17.31 -6.40 18.21
N ALA A 263 -16.68 -7.25 17.39
CA ALA A 263 -16.60 -7.04 15.95
C ALA A 263 -17.99 -7.05 15.32
N ALA A 264 -18.83 -8.03 15.66
CA ALA A 264 -20.19 -8.14 15.13
C ALA A 264 -21.03 -6.91 15.46
N SER A 265 -20.96 -6.44 16.71
CA SER A 265 -21.61 -5.21 17.15
C SER A 265 -21.12 -3.99 16.37
N ALA A 266 -19.80 -3.83 16.22
CA ALA A 266 -19.21 -2.71 15.46
C ALA A 266 -19.59 -2.73 13.98
N LEU A 267 -19.81 -3.92 13.41
CA LEU A 267 -20.21 -4.12 12.02
C LEU A 267 -21.74 -4.15 11.83
N ALA A 268 -22.53 -3.91 12.89
CA ALA A 268 -23.99 -3.94 12.91
C ALA A 268 -24.60 -5.27 12.39
N VAL A 269 -23.99 -6.39 12.75
CA VAL A 269 -24.45 -7.76 12.41
C VAL A 269 -24.45 -8.65 13.65
N GLY A 270 -25.15 -9.79 13.62
CA GLY A 270 -25.04 -10.79 14.69
C GLY A 270 -23.75 -11.61 14.59
N ALA A 271 -23.18 -12.06 15.72
CA ALA A 271 -21.94 -12.83 15.74
C ALA A 271 -22.01 -14.14 14.93
N SER A 272 -23.17 -14.81 14.91
CA SER A 272 -23.39 -15.99 14.06
C SER A 272 -23.36 -15.64 12.57
N THR A 273 -23.91 -14.47 12.19
CA THR A 273 -23.88 -13.97 10.81
C THR A 273 -22.46 -13.60 10.42
N LEU A 274 -21.73 -12.89 11.29
CA LEU A 274 -20.34 -12.52 11.05
C LEU A 274 -19.45 -13.75 10.86
N ARG A 275 -19.59 -14.75 11.74
CA ARG A 275 -18.86 -16.03 11.64
C ARG A 275 -19.16 -16.75 10.33
N ARG A 276 -20.44 -16.83 9.94
CA ARG A 276 -20.85 -17.47 8.69
C ARG A 276 -20.28 -16.74 7.47
N GLN A 277 -20.37 -15.41 7.43
CA GLN A 277 -19.82 -14.61 6.33
C GLN A 277 -18.30 -14.71 6.20
N LEU A 278 -17.57 -14.77 7.33
CA LEU A 278 -16.14 -15.04 7.33
C LEU A 278 -15.84 -16.44 6.77
N ALA A 279 -16.59 -17.46 7.21
CA ALA A 279 -16.41 -18.84 6.74
C ALA A 279 -16.74 -19.02 5.25
N GLU A 280 -17.77 -18.33 4.73
CA GLU A 280 -18.11 -18.28 3.31
C GLU A 280 -16.96 -17.70 2.45
N GLN A 281 -16.08 -16.89 3.07
CA GLN A 281 -14.87 -16.33 2.47
C GLN A 281 -13.60 -17.11 2.84
N GLY A 282 -13.72 -18.31 3.42
CA GLY A 282 -12.57 -19.12 3.85
C GLY A 282 -11.79 -18.56 5.04
N CYS A 283 -12.30 -17.51 5.70
CA CYS A 283 -11.62 -16.78 6.76
C CYS A 283 -12.08 -17.22 8.15
N ARG A 284 -11.22 -17.01 9.16
CA ARG A 284 -11.55 -17.21 10.58
C ARG A 284 -11.19 -15.96 11.37
N PHE A 285 -12.09 -15.49 12.23
CA PHE A 285 -11.83 -14.32 13.08
C PHE A 285 -10.53 -14.43 13.88
N SER A 286 -10.23 -15.63 14.41
CA SER A 286 -9.01 -15.89 15.16
C SER A 286 -7.74 -15.74 14.31
N ALA A 287 -7.79 -16.10 13.02
CA ALA A 287 -6.68 -15.94 12.09
C ALA A 287 -6.46 -14.45 11.78
N LEU A 288 -7.55 -13.70 11.53
CA LEU A 288 -7.48 -12.25 11.33
C LEU A 288 -6.89 -11.53 12.54
N LEU A 289 -7.34 -11.89 13.75
CA LEU A 289 -6.82 -11.32 14.99
C LEU A 289 -5.35 -11.68 15.22
N ALA A 290 -4.94 -12.92 14.96
CA ALA A 290 -3.55 -13.34 15.08
C ALA A 290 -2.64 -12.58 14.10
N ALA A 291 -3.07 -12.41 12.84
CA ALA A 291 -2.35 -11.64 11.85
C ALA A 291 -2.26 -10.15 12.24
N MET A 292 -3.36 -9.54 12.70
CA MET A 292 -3.33 -8.15 13.18
C MET A 292 -2.36 -7.97 14.36
N ARG A 293 -2.37 -8.89 15.33
CA ARG A 293 -1.44 -8.89 16.46
C ARG A 293 0.01 -9.02 15.99
N ALA A 294 0.29 -9.91 15.05
CA ALA A 294 1.61 -10.07 14.46
C ALA A 294 2.08 -8.79 13.74
N HIS A 295 1.19 -8.13 13.00
CA HIS A 295 1.46 -6.87 12.32
C HIS A 295 1.86 -5.78 13.31
N GLN A 296 1.01 -5.51 14.28
CA GLN A 296 1.27 -4.49 15.30
C GLN A 296 2.49 -4.83 16.16
N ALA A 297 2.73 -6.11 16.47
CA ALA A 297 3.90 -6.55 17.23
C ALA A 297 5.22 -6.25 16.51
N MET A 298 5.33 -6.63 15.23
CA MET A 298 6.55 -6.39 14.47
C MET A 298 6.80 -4.88 14.31
N ASN A 299 5.77 -4.11 13.97
CA ASN A 299 5.89 -2.65 13.86
C ASN A 299 6.35 -2.01 15.17
N ALA A 300 5.81 -2.44 16.32
CA ALA A 300 6.24 -1.96 17.62
C ALA A 300 7.68 -2.36 17.97
N ILE A 301 8.10 -3.58 17.62
CA ILE A 301 9.45 -4.10 17.87
C ILE A 301 10.50 -3.33 17.08
N LEU A 302 10.19 -2.99 15.82
CA LEU A 302 11.11 -2.28 14.92
C LEU A 302 11.08 -0.76 15.13
N GLY A 303 9.91 -0.20 15.50
CA GLY A 303 9.70 1.25 15.57
C GLY A 303 9.80 1.88 16.95
N SER A 304 9.75 1.10 18.04
CA SER A 304 9.65 1.64 19.41
C SER A 304 10.51 0.89 20.42
N ASP A 305 10.72 1.51 21.57
CA ASP A 305 11.35 0.90 22.75
C ASP A 305 10.31 0.46 23.80
N GLU A 306 9.07 0.20 23.38
CA GLU A 306 8.00 -0.24 24.26
C GLU A 306 8.39 -1.54 25.01
N LYS A 307 8.13 -1.57 26.33
CA LYS A 307 8.37 -2.75 27.17
C LYS A 307 7.50 -3.91 26.70
N MET A 308 8.06 -5.13 26.70
CA MET A 308 7.35 -6.32 26.21
C MET A 308 6.05 -6.58 26.97
N GLU A 309 6.00 -6.27 28.27
CA GLU A 309 4.80 -6.40 29.09
C GLU A 309 3.68 -5.45 28.65
N SER A 310 4.02 -4.19 28.39
CA SER A 310 3.08 -3.17 27.86
C SER A 310 2.58 -3.59 26.48
N LEU A 311 3.50 -4.01 25.61
CA LEU A 311 3.17 -4.47 24.27
C LEU A 311 2.24 -5.69 24.31
N ALA A 312 2.51 -6.67 25.18
CA ALA A 312 1.66 -7.85 25.33
C ALA A 312 0.23 -7.48 25.75
N GLN A 313 0.10 -6.56 26.72
CA GLN A 313 -1.20 -6.07 27.19
C GLN A 313 -1.95 -5.34 26.07
N ARG A 314 -1.30 -4.40 25.39
CA ARG A 314 -1.88 -3.62 24.28
C ARG A 314 -2.29 -4.47 23.07
N LEU A 315 -1.60 -5.58 22.84
CA LEU A 315 -1.96 -6.56 21.81
C LEU A 315 -3.05 -7.53 22.28
N GLY A 316 -3.55 -7.41 23.50
CA GLY A 316 -4.61 -8.24 24.05
C GLY A 316 -4.19 -9.66 24.44
N TYR A 317 -2.92 -9.87 24.79
CA TYR A 317 -2.47 -11.13 25.37
C TYR A 317 -2.62 -11.10 26.90
N ALA A 318 -2.94 -12.26 27.49
CA ALA A 318 -3.13 -12.38 28.94
C ALA A 318 -1.86 -12.04 29.73
N ASP A 319 -0.69 -12.40 29.18
CA ASP A 319 0.60 -12.12 29.77
C ASP A 319 1.71 -12.08 28.71
N ARG A 320 2.89 -11.64 29.14
CA ARG A 320 4.10 -11.59 28.31
C ARG A 320 4.49 -12.95 27.73
N ASN A 321 4.35 -14.04 28.49
CA ASN A 321 4.77 -15.37 28.04
C ASN A 321 3.90 -15.85 26.87
N THR A 322 2.60 -15.56 26.92
CA THR A 322 1.64 -15.89 25.85
C THR A 322 1.95 -15.10 24.59
N PHE A 323 2.25 -13.81 24.73
CA PHE A 323 2.72 -12.97 23.62
C PHE A 323 4.03 -13.51 23.01
N GLU A 324 5.05 -13.77 23.83
CA GLU A 324 6.34 -14.27 23.34
C GLU A 324 6.22 -15.61 22.62
N ARG A 325 5.34 -16.50 23.10
CA ARG A 325 5.04 -17.77 22.42
C ARG A 325 4.38 -17.54 21.06
N ALA A 326 3.34 -16.71 20.99
CA ALA A 326 2.64 -16.42 19.74
C ALA A 326 3.56 -15.70 18.73
N PHE A 327 4.42 -14.81 19.21
CA PHE A 327 5.41 -14.15 18.37
C PHE A 327 6.45 -15.14 17.83
N ARG A 328 6.93 -16.07 18.67
CA ARG A 328 7.85 -17.13 18.23
C ARG A 328 7.19 -18.09 17.24
N GLU A 329 5.91 -18.40 17.42
CA GLU A 329 5.17 -19.22 16.46
C GLU A 329 5.08 -18.55 15.09
N ARG A 330 4.83 -17.22 15.06
CA ARG A 330 4.72 -16.45 13.82
C ARG A 330 6.06 -16.16 13.14
N PHE A 331 7.09 -15.83 13.92
CA PHE A 331 8.36 -15.31 13.39
C PHE A 331 9.55 -16.21 13.69
N ASP A 332 9.37 -17.39 14.28
CA ASP A 332 10.45 -18.32 14.64
C ASP A 332 11.50 -17.80 15.65
N VAL A 333 11.36 -16.56 16.12
CA VAL A 333 12.30 -15.89 17.02
C VAL A 333 11.57 -15.23 18.19
N THR A 334 12.29 -14.90 19.27
CA THR A 334 11.69 -14.13 20.36
C THR A 334 11.59 -12.64 20.00
N PRO A 335 10.63 -11.90 20.57
CA PRO A 335 10.56 -10.44 20.41
C PRO A 335 11.86 -9.73 20.81
N ALA A 336 12.48 -10.20 21.89
CA ALA A 336 13.73 -9.66 22.41
C ALA A 336 14.91 -9.85 21.43
N LEU A 337 15.03 -11.05 20.85
CA LEU A 337 16.06 -11.34 19.85
C LEU A 337 15.84 -10.51 18.59
N CYS A 338 14.60 -10.42 18.10
CA CYS A 338 14.26 -9.59 16.94
C CYS A 338 14.64 -8.12 17.16
N ARG A 339 14.29 -7.54 18.32
CA ARG A 339 14.67 -6.17 18.68
C ARG A 339 16.18 -5.97 18.74
N ARG A 340 16.92 -6.92 19.32
CA ARG A 340 18.38 -6.85 19.41
C ARG A 340 19.01 -6.89 18.01
N ALA A 341 18.60 -7.84 17.18
CA ALA A 341 19.06 -7.96 15.80
C ALA A 341 18.76 -6.69 14.99
N ALA A 342 17.55 -6.13 15.11
CA ALA A 342 17.19 -4.87 14.45
C ALA A 342 18.10 -3.71 14.89
N ARG A 343 18.44 -3.59 16.18
CA ARG A 343 19.36 -2.54 16.66
C ARG A 343 20.79 -2.70 16.16
N GLU A 344 21.28 -3.94 16.10
CA GLU A 344 22.65 -4.24 15.64
C GLU A 344 22.78 -4.06 14.11
N LEU A 345 21.83 -4.58 13.34
CA LEU A 345 21.88 -4.58 11.88
C LEU A 345 21.48 -3.23 11.27
N LEU A 346 20.54 -2.51 11.87
CA LEU A 346 20.07 -1.23 11.33
C LEU A 346 20.78 -0.03 11.97
N SER A 347 21.47 -0.21 13.11
CA SER A 347 22.10 0.88 13.89
C SER A 347 21.10 2.01 14.23
N ALA A 348 21.52 3.28 14.22
CA ALA A 348 20.65 4.46 14.43
C ALA A 348 19.65 4.72 13.28
N ARG A 349 19.69 3.94 12.18
CA ARG A 349 18.73 4.06 11.09
C ARG A 349 17.45 3.34 11.48
N ARG A 350 16.55 4.06 12.15
CA ARG A 350 15.14 3.67 12.22
C ARG A 350 14.54 3.89 10.84
N PHE A 351 14.41 2.83 10.05
CA PHE A 351 13.64 2.92 8.81
C PHE A 351 12.20 3.29 9.17
N ALA A 352 11.79 4.51 8.83
CA ALA A 352 10.42 4.97 9.01
C ALA A 352 9.45 4.19 8.11
N THR A 353 9.96 3.64 7.00
CA THR A 353 9.20 2.83 6.05
C THR A 353 10.00 1.60 5.64
N TRP A 354 9.52 0.42 6.06
CA TRP A 354 10.02 -0.89 5.62
C TRP A 354 9.49 -1.28 4.25
N SER A 355 8.65 -0.45 3.60
CA SER A 355 8.30 -0.61 2.19
C SER A 355 9.58 -0.77 1.37
N ALA A 356 9.58 -1.71 0.41
CA ALA A 356 10.64 -1.85 -0.58
C ALA A 356 11.26 -0.47 -0.90
N PRO A 357 12.55 -0.24 -0.60
CA PRO A 357 13.13 1.06 -0.83
C PRO A 357 12.84 1.49 -2.26
N GLN A 358 12.15 2.62 -2.42
CA GLN A 358 11.79 3.22 -3.70
C GLN A 358 13.03 3.49 -4.59
N ASN A 359 14.23 3.36 -3.99
CA ASN A 359 15.54 3.53 -4.58
C ASN A 359 16.16 2.23 -5.11
N TRP A 360 15.47 1.08 -5.07
CA TRP A 360 15.99 -0.12 -5.73
C TRP A 360 16.02 0.15 -7.24
N SER A 361 17.18 -0.03 -7.87
CA SER A 361 17.32 0.00 -9.32
C SER A 361 16.64 -1.24 -9.91
N ARG A 362 15.31 -1.18 -10.04
CA ARG A 362 14.50 -2.26 -10.59
C ARG A 362 14.10 -1.93 -12.01
N HIS A 363 14.69 -2.63 -12.97
CA HIS A 363 14.10 -2.66 -14.30
C HIS A 363 14.12 -4.11 -14.79
N SER A 364 13.19 -4.92 -14.27
CA SER A 364 12.87 -6.20 -14.92
C SER A 364 12.01 -5.92 -16.14
N PRO A 365 12.44 -6.29 -17.36
CA PRO A 365 11.59 -6.17 -18.56
C PRO A 365 10.26 -6.94 -18.42
N SER A 366 10.22 -7.97 -17.57
CA SER A 366 8.98 -8.71 -17.27
C SER A 366 7.95 -7.87 -16.51
N LEU A 367 8.36 -6.94 -15.63
CA LEU A 367 7.42 -6.05 -14.95
C LEU A 367 6.77 -5.07 -15.93
N ALA A 368 7.53 -4.53 -16.89
CA ALA A 368 7.00 -3.62 -17.90
C ALA A 368 5.97 -4.32 -18.81
N ARG A 369 6.26 -5.57 -19.22
CA ARG A 369 5.34 -6.42 -19.99
C ARG A 369 4.08 -6.76 -19.19
N LEU A 370 4.23 -7.19 -17.94
CA LEU A 370 3.11 -7.50 -17.07
C LEU A 370 2.24 -6.26 -16.81
N ARG A 371 2.85 -5.09 -16.60
CA ARG A 371 2.15 -3.82 -16.46
C ARG A 371 1.33 -3.48 -17.71
N SER A 372 1.91 -3.59 -18.91
CA SER A 372 1.17 -3.36 -20.16
C SER A 372 0.02 -4.37 -20.30
N ALA A 373 0.28 -5.66 -20.07
CA ALA A 373 -0.72 -6.70 -20.16
C ALA A 373 -1.92 -6.43 -19.22
N LEU A 374 -1.65 -6.09 -17.96
CA LEU A 374 -2.68 -5.73 -16.97
C LEU A 374 -3.43 -4.44 -17.33
N ALA A 375 -2.74 -3.44 -17.89
CA ALA A 375 -3.35 -2.18 -18.31
C ALA A 375 -4.27 -2.35 -19.53
N ASP A 376 -3.84 -3.15 -20.50
CA ASP A 376 -4.56 -3.45 -21.74
C ASP A 376 -5.64 -4.53 -21.54
N GLY A 377 -5.72 -5.13 -20.35
CA GLY A 377 -6.63 -6.25 -20.05
C GLY A 377 -6.32 -7.51 -20.84
N SER A 378 -5.07 -7.65 -21.31
CA SER A 378 -4.58 -8.80 -22.06
C SER A 378 -3.85 -9.80 -21.14
N GLY A 379 -3.92 -11.08 -21.49
CA GLY A 379 -3.30 -12.16 -20.72
C GLY A 379 -4.22 -12.83 -19.69
N ASP A 380 -3.78 -13.99 -19.21
CA ASP A 380 -4.44 -14.79 -18.18
C ASP A 380 -3.46 -15.08 -17.02
N ALA A 381 -3.94 -15.77 -15.98
CA ALA A 381 -3.14 -16.10 -14.81
C ALA A 381 -1.86 -16.90 -15.16
N ASN A 382 -1.87 -17.71 -16.22
CA ASN A 382 -0.68 -18.44 -16.68
C ASN A 382 0.37 -17.49 -17.22
N THR A 383 -0.04 -16.60 -18.14
CA THR A 383 0.83 -15.62 -18.78
C THR A 383 1.43 -14.65 -17.74
N TRP A 384 0.65 -14.29 -16.72
CA TRP A 384 1.13 -13.48 -15.61
C TRP A 384 2.14 -14.24 -14.75
N LEU A 385 1.89 -15.50 -14.42
CA LEU A 385 2.79 -16.32 -13.60
C LEU A 385 4.18 -16.44 -14.23
N GLU A 386 4.27 -16.68 -15.53
CA GLU A 386 5.55 -16.73 -16.27
C GLU A 386 6.35 -15.42 -16.15
N SER A 387 5.66 -14.28 -16.17
CA SER A 387 6.29 -12.97 -15.99
C SER A 387 6.77 -12.75 -14.54
N LEU A 388 6.09 -13.34 -13.57
CA LEU A 388 6.37 -13.23 -12.13
C LEU A 388 7.54 -14.11 -11.67
N GLU A 389 7.78 -15.27 -12.31
CA GLU A 389 8.83 -16.20 -11.89
C GLU A 389 10.25 -15.58 -11.87
N ARG A 390 10.44 -14.44 -12.53
CA ARG A 390 11.71 -13.69 -12.58
C ARG A 390 11.77 -12.48 -11.65
N ASP A 391 10.77 -12.28 -10.80
CA ASP A 391 10.74 -11.16 -9.84
C ASP A 391 10.35 -11.65 -8.44
N PRO A 392 11.33 -11.91 -7.55
CA PRO A 392 11.04 -12.40 -6.22
C PRO A 392 10.35 -11.34 -5.39
N VAL A 393 10.54 -10.04 -5.67
CA VAL A 393 9.90 -9.03 -4.84
C VAL A 393 8.42 -8.96 -5.13
N LEU A 394 8.03 -8.94 -6.41
CA LEU A 394 6.61 -8.91 -6.74
C LEU A 394 5.92 -10.18 -6.22
N LEU A 395 6.57 -11.35 -6.32
CA LEU A 395 6.10 -12.59 -5.68
C LEU A 395 5.91 -12.40 -4.16
N LEU A 396 6.92 -11.89 -3.45
CA LEU A 396 6.85 -11.64 -2.01
C LEU A 396 5.79 -10.61 -1.63
N ARG A 397 5.57 -9.59 -2.46
CA ARG A 397 4.56 -8.54 -2.23
C ARG A 397 3.16 -9.07 -2.47
N ILE A 398 2.97 -9.97 -3.43
CA ILE A 398 1.71 -10.71 -3.61
C ILE A 398 1.44 -11.57 -2.37
N LEU A 399 2.40 -12.36 -1.91
CA LEU A 399 2.24 -13.18 -0.70
C LEU A 399 1.97 -12.34 0.55
N ALA A 400 2.71 -11.23 0.71
CA ALA A 400 2.49 -10.28 1.80
C ALA A 400 1.08 -9.70 1.76
N HIS A 401 0.60 -9.29 0.58
CA HIS A 401 -0.76 -8.78 0.41
C HIS A 401 -1.79 -9.84 0.82
N CYS A 402 -1.64 -11.09 0.36
CA CYS A 402 -2.53 -12.18 0.75
C CYS A 402 -2.49 -12.50 2.26
N ALA A 403 -1.36 -12.27 2.91
CA ALA A 403 -1.18 -12.44 4.35
C ALA A 403 -1.78 -11.29 5.18
N GLU A 404 -2.17 -10.17 4.56
CA GLU A 404 -2.79 -9.07 5.29
C GLU A 404 -4.11 -9.50 5.94
N PRO A 405 -4.44 -9.02 7.16
CA PRO A 405 -5.71 -9.30 7.80
C PRO A 405 -6.91 -8.91 6.92
N ALA A 406 -6.80 -7.82 6.15
CA ALA A 406 -7.86 -7.39 5.26
C ALA A 406 -8.12 -8.39 4.12
N GLN A 407 -7.10 -9.13 3.68
CA GLN A 407 -7.21 -10.11 2.60
C GLN A 407 -7.55 -11.54 3.08
N GLY A 408 -7.75 -11.72 4.39
CA GLY A 408 -8.12 -13.01 4.97
C GLY A 408 -7.01 -13.71 5.73
N ALA A 409 -5.82 -13.09 5.85
CA ALA A 409 -4.67 -13.64 6.56
C ALA A 409 -4.22 -15.02 6.03
N SER A 410 -4.02 -15.13 4.72
CA SER A 410 -3.54 -16.36 4.09
C SER A 410 -2.08 -16.67 4.51
N GLU A 411 -1.80 -17.92 4.81
CA GLU A 411 -0.46 -18.42 5.11
C GLU A 411 0.19 -19.13 3.90
N THR A 412 -0.37 -18.98 2.70
CA THR A 412 0.23 -19.57 1.49
C THR A 412 1.62 -19.01 1.22
N CYS A 413 2.56 -19.88 0.83
CA CYS A 413 3.88 -19.49 0.35
C CYS A 413 4.04 -19.67 -1.17
N ILE A 414 2.97 -20.06 -1.86
CA ILE A 414 3.01 -20.41 -3.28
C ILE A 414 2.14 -19.40 -4.02
N VAL A 415 2.73 -18.80 -5.06
CA VAL A 415 2.01 -17.99 -6.05
C VAL A 415 1.78 -18.88 -7.26
N ASP A 416 0.54 -19.32 -7.44
CA ASP A 416 0.11 -20.14 -8.57
C ASP A 416 -1.02 -19.44 -9.34
N THR A 417 -1.50 -20.10 -10.40
CA THR A 417 -2.53 -19.55 -11.28
C THR A 417 -3.87 -19.39 -10.57
N GLU A 418 -4.17 -20.23 -9.57
CA GLU A 418 -5.38 -20.13 -8.74
C GLU A 418 -5.32 -18.90 -7.83
N LEU A 419 -4.19 -18.68 -7.15
CA LEU A 419 -3.99 -17.49 -6.34
C LEU A 419 -4.06 -16.23 -7.20
N LEU A 420 -3.39 -16.20 -8.35
CA LEU A 420 -3.41 -15.05 -9.26
C LEU A 420 -4.83 -14.78 -9.81
N ALA A 421 -5.58 -15.83 -10.16
CA ALA A 421 -6.97 -15.70 -10.58
C ALA A 421 -7.89 -15.19 -9.47
N SER A 422 -7.54 -15.42 -8.20
CA SER A 422 -8.28 -14.91 -7.03
C SER A 422 -8.05 -13.41 -6.77
N LEU A 423 -6.98 -12.84 -7.32
CA LEU A 423 -6.63 -11.43 -7.19
C LEU A 423 -7.28 -10.60 -8.30
N SER A 424 -7.72 -9.37 -7.96
CA SER A 424 -8.23 -8.47 -9.01
C SER A 424 -7.04 -8.00 -9.88
N PRO A 425 -7.20 -7.87 -11.22
CA PRO A 425 -6.15 -7.32 -12.07
C PRO A 425 -5.64 -5.94 -11.62
N ARG A 426 -6.50 -5.14 -10.98
CA ARG A 426 -6.12 -3.86 -10.39
C ARG A 426 -5.27 -4.01 -9.13
N THR A 427 -5.56 -4.99 -8.27
CA THR A 427 -4.70 -5.32 -7.14
C THR A 427 -3.31 -5.70 -7.64
N LEU A 428 -3.23 -6.58 -8.64
CA LEU A 428 -1.98 -6.96 -9.28
C LEU A 428 -1.26 -5.75 -9.89
N LEU A 429 -1.98 -4.89 -10.63
CA LEU A 429 -1.40 -3.67 -11.20
C LEU A 429 -0.89 -2.73 -10.09
N THR A 430 -1.61 -2.56 -8.99
CA THR A 430 -1.18 -1.73 -7.84
C THR A 430 0.10 -2.28 -7.21
N LEU A 431 0.20 -3.60 -7.06
CA LEU A 431 1.40 -4.26 -6.55
C LEU A 431 2.57 -4.15 -7.52
N VAL A 432 2.32 -4.24 -8.83
CA VAL A 432 3.31 -4.01 -9.89
C VAL A 432 3.81 -2.58 -9.84
N GLU A 433 2.92 -1.58 -9.84
CA GLU A 433 3.29 -0.16 -9.76
C GLU A 433 4.08 0.15 -8.49
N ALA A 434 3.72 -0.46 -7.36
CA ALA A 434 4.48 -0.34 -6.11
C ALA A 434 5.89 -0.98 -6.18
N CYS A 435 6.16 -1.82 -7.17
CA CYS A 435 7.46 -2.44 -7.42
C CYS A 435 8.26 -1.76 -8.54
N VAL A 436 7.66 -0.88 -9.34
CA VAL A 436 8.35 -0.10 -10.37
C VAL A 436 9.06 1.08 -9.69
N PRO A 437 10.33 1.39 -10.05
CA PRO A 437 10.99 2.57 -9.50
C PRO A 437 10.21 3.81 -9.90
N MET A 438 9.97 4.69 -8.93
CA MET A 438 9.50 6.03 -9.26
C MET A 438 10.60 6.71 -10.10
N ALA A 439 10.24 7.23 -11.27
CA ALA A 439 11.15 7.97 -12.13
C ALA A 439 11.68 9.22 -11.39
N SER A 440 12.71 9.05 -10.58
CA SER A 440 13.54 10.14 -10.11
C SER A 440 14.54 10.45 -11.21
N GLY A 441 14.68 11.73 -11.55
CA GLY A 441 15.36 12.29 -12.73
C GLY A 441 16.86 12.03 -12.89
N THR A 442 17.38 10.91 -12.42
CA THR A 442 18.64 10.33 -12.85
C THR A 442 18.36 8.87 -13.12
N ARG A 443 18.59 8.45 -14.36
CA ARG A 443 18.67 7.05 -14.78
C ARG A 443 19.70 6.37 -13.85
N ALA A 444 19.28 5.89 -12.70
CA ALA A 444 20.09 5.06 -11.84
C ALA A 444 20.14 3.72 -12.57
N MET A 445 21.04 3.64 -13.55
CA MET A 445 21.48 2.37 -14.11
C MET A 445 21.72 1.44 -12.91
N PRO A 446 21.23 0.19 -12.96
CA PRO A 446 21.51 -0.75 -11.89
C PRO A 446 23.03 -0.78 -11.71
N THR A 447 23.48 -0.56 -10.47
CA THR A 447 24.90 -0.73 -10.16
C THR A 447 25.27 -2.17 -10.49
N GLN A 448 26.46 -2.43 -11.02
CA GLN A 448 26.95 -3.80 -11.26
C GLN A 448 26.72 -4.70 -10.04
N GLU A 449 26.95 -4.17 -8.83
CA GLU A 449 26.70 -4.86 -7.56
C GLU A 449 25.23 -5.29 -7.37
N GLY A 450 24.27 -4.48 -7.84
CA GLY A 450 22.85 -4.78 -7.77
C GLY A 450 22.46 -5.88 -8.76
N GLU A 451 22.96 -5.83 -10.00
CA GLU A 451 22.76 -6.89 -11.00
C GLU A 451 23.35 -8.21 -10.53
N ASP A 452 24.54 -8.19 -9.92
CA ASP A 452 25.18 -9.38 -9.37
C ASP A 452 24.35 -10.00 -8.22
N ILE A 453 23.74 -9.16 -7.35
CA ILE A 453 22.83 -9.62 -6.29
C ILE A 453 21.59 -10.32 -6.90
N TRP A 454 20.96 -9.71 -7.90
CA TRP A 454 19.80 -10.29 -8.57
C TRP A 454 20.13 -11.62 -9.26
N ARG A 455 21.22 -11.64 -10.02
CA ARG A 455 21.70 -12.84 -10.71
C ARG A 455 22.03 -13.95 -9.72
N CYS A 456 22.67 -13.63 -8.59
CA CYS A 456 22.94 -14.59 -7.54
C CYS A 456 21.65 -15.16 -6.93
N GLY A 457 20.64 -14.32 -6.69
CA GLY A 457 19.33 -14.76 -6.22
C GLY A 457 18.62 -15.70 -7.22
N GLU A 458 18.64 -15.35 -8.51
CA GLU A 458 18.03 -16.17 -9.57
C GLU A 458 18.71 -17.54 -9.70
N LEU A 459 20.05 -17.57 -9.71
CA LEU A 459 20.81 -18.81 -9.70
C LEU A 459 20.54 -19.65 -8.45
N ALA A 460 20.45 -19.02 -7.27
CA ALA A 460 20.13 -19.72 -6.02
C ALA A 460 18.72 -20.34 -6.08
N SER A 461 17.72 -19.63 -6.61
CA SER A 461 16.36 -20.12 -6.82
C SER A 461 16.32 -21.35 -7.73
N ARG A 462 17.00 -21.28 -8.88
CA ARG A 462 17.06 -22.39 -9.86
C ARG A 462 17.78 -23.61 -9.28
N ALA A 463 18.93 -23.41 -8.62
CA ALA A 463 19.65 -24.48 -7.93
C ALA A 463 18.79 -25.10 -6.80
N ALA A 464 18.07 -24.28 -6.05
CA ALA A 464 17.17 -24.73 -5.00
C ALA A 464 16.04 -25.62 -5.54
N ARG A 465 15.44 -25.31 -6.70
CA ARG A 465 14.42 -26.18 -7.30
C ARG A 465 14.96 -27.59 -7.60
N LEU A 466 16.20 -27.69 -8.08
CA LEU A 466 16.86 -28.96 -8.37
C LEU A 466 17.23 -29.73 -7.09
N ILE A 467 17.90 -29.07 -6.15
CA ILE A 467 18.40 -29.68 -4.91
C ILE A 467 17.24 -30.06 -3.98
N ALA A 468 16.30 -29.13 -3.74
CA ALA A 468 15.14 -29.37 -2.89
C ALA A 468 14.17 -30.37 -3.53
N GLY A 469 14.10 -30.47 -4.86
CA GLY A 469 13.32 -31.51 -5.53
C GLY A 469 13.72 -32.93 -5.13
N GLN A 470 14.96 -33.15 -4.67
CA GLN A 470 15.44 -34.43 -4.17
C GLN A 470 15.47 -34.52 -2.64
N LEU A 471 15.90 -33.45 -1.94
CA LEU A 471 16.05 -33.46 -0.47
C LEU A 471 14.76 -33.16 0.28
N ALA A 472 13.90 -32.30 -0.24
CA ALA A 472 12.70 -31.79 0.41
C ALA A 472 11.61 -31.43 -0.62
N PRO A 473 11.11 -32.40 -1.41
CA PRO A 473 10.26 -32.13 -2.58
C PRO A 473 8.96 -31.39 -2.24
N ALA A 474 8.39 -31.62 -1.05
CA ALA A 474 7.18 -30.95 -0.59
C ALA A 474 7.37 -29.44 -0.37
N ASP A 475 8.58 -29.02 0.00
CA ASP A 475 8.91 -27.63 0.32
C ASP A 475 9.69 -26.93 -0.82
N ALA A 476 9.98 -27.65 -1.91
CA ALA A 476 10.86 -27.19 -2.98
C ALA A 476 10.46 -25.81 -3.57
N PRO A 477 9.18 -25.48 -3.83
CA PRO A 477 8.79 -24.15 -4.30
C PRO A 477 9.10 -23.04 -3.28
N VAL A 478 8.87 -23.31 -2.00
CA VAL A 478 9.08 -22.33 -0.92
C VAL A 478 10.57 -22.15 -0.64
N ILE A 479 11.35 -23.23 -0.69
CA ILE A 479 12.81 -23.19 -0.59
C ILE A 479 13.41 -22.41 -1.77
N ALA A 480 12.88 -22.59 -2.99
CA ALA A 480 13.31 -21.82 -4.15
C ALA A 480 13.02 -20.33 -3.99
N LEU A 481 11.84 -19.95 -3.46
CA LEU A 481 11.54 -18.54 -3.17
C LEU A 481 12.43 -17.98 -2.05
N ALA A 482 12.70 -18.76 -0.99
CA ALA A 482 13.64 -18.38 0.06
C ALA A 482 15.05 -18.16 -0.50
N ALA A 483 15.50 -19.04 -1.40
CA ALA A 483 16.77 -18.91 -2.10
C ALA A 483 16.77 -17.69 -3.02
N PHE A 484 15.66 -17.37 -3.70
CA PHE A 484 15.59 -16.17 -4.53
C PHE A 484 15.70 -14.89 -3.70
N ALA A 485 15.08 -14.87 -2.51
CA ALA A 485 15.02 -13.71 -1.65
C ALA A 485 16.24 -13.52 -0.74
N HIS A 486 17.12 -14.52 -0.60
CA HIS A 486 18.11 -14.62 0.50
C HIS A 486 19.00 -13.39 0.69
N ASN A 487 19.34 -12.69 -0.38
CA ASN A 487 20.27 -11.57 -0.39
C ASN A 487 19.60 -10.20 -0.61
N LEU A 488 18.26 -10.11 -0.61
CA LEU A 488 17.55 -8.84 -0.82
C LEU A 488 17.90 -7.77 0.22
N GLY A 489 18.29 -8.16 1.44
CA GLY A 489 18.78 -7.24 2.46
C GLY A 489 20.02 -6.46 2.04
N ALA A 490 20.88 -7.03 1.18
CA ALA A 490 22.06 -6.36 0.66
C ALA A 490 21.71 -5.17 -0.24
N LEU A 491 20.53 -5.18 -0.89
CA LEU A 491 20.01 -4.03 -1.65
C LEU A 491 19.56 -2.87 -0.75
N VAL A 492 19.26 -3.14 0.52
CA VAL A 492 18.81 -2.13 1.49
C VAL A 492 19.98 -1.54 2.26
N ILE A 493 20.88 -2.41 2.74
CA ILE A 493 22.04 -2.01 3.56
C ILE A 493 23.26 -2.81 3.09
N PRO A 494 23.92 -2.42 1.98
CA PRO A 494 25.08 -3.14 1.47
C PRO A 494 26.19 -3.33 2.52
N ALA A 495 26.38 -2.34 3.40
CA ALA A 495 27.37 -2.38 4.48
C ALA A 495 27.11 -3.46 5.55
N GLN A 496 25.93 -4.08 5.57
CA GLN A 496 25.51 -5.10 6.54
C GLN A 496 25.06 -6.38 5.82
N ALA A 497 25.49 -6.58 4.57
CA ALA A 497 25.08 -7.73 3.76
C ALA A 497 25.43 -9.08 4.42
N ASP A 498 26.60 -9.17 5.06
CA ASP A 498 27.08 -10.40 5.70
C ASP A 498 26.80 -10.47 7.21
N ALA A 499 26.15 -9.45 7.78
CA ALA A 499 25.94 -9.38 9.22
C ALA A 499 24.75 -10.26 9.64
N VAL A 500 24.98 -11.13 10.62
CA VAL A 500 24.00 -12.09 11.13
C VAL A 500 23.99 -12.09 12.66
N VAL A 501 22.80 -12.01 13.24
CA VAL A 501 22.56 -12.05 14.68
C VAL A 501 21.69 -13.25 15.01
N GLU A 502 22.30 -14.36 15.45
CA GLU A 502 21.61 -15.63 15.78
C GLU A 502 20.62 -16.10 14.69
N GLY A 503 21.07 -16.04 13.43
CA GLY A 503 20.30 -16.44 12.25
C GLY A 503 19.36 -15.36 11.69
N ILE A 504 19.37 -14.15 12.25
CA ILE A 504 18.64 -12.98 11.73
C ILE A 504 19.62 -12.09 10.96
N ASP A 505 19.29 -11.74 9.72
CA ASP A 505 19.99 -10.74 8.91
C ASP A 505 19.03 -9.70 8.33
N CYS A 506 19.57 -8.76 7.55
CA CYS A 506 18.80 -7.69 6.94
C CYS A 506 17.67 -8.21 6.04
N THR A 507 17.88 -9.32 5.33
CA THR A 507 16.85 -9.95 4.50
C THR A 507 15.71 -10.47 5.38
N TRP A 508 16.05 -11.19 6.44
CA TRP A 508 15.05 -11.71 7.37
C TRP A 508 14.21 -10.59 7.99
N LEU A 509 14.85 -9.51 8.46
CA LEU A 509 14.14 -8.36 9.03
C LEU A 509 13.23 -7.67 8.00
N LEU A 510 13.71 -7.49 6.77
CA LEU A 510 12.94 -6.90 5.68
C LEU A 510 11.65 -7.69 5.42
N LEU A 511 11.77 -9.02 5.27
CA LEU A 511 10.62 -9.84 4.95
C LEU A 511 9.68 -10.02 6.16
N ALA A 512 10.22 -10.04 7.37
CA ALA A 512 9.42 -10.05 8.59
C ALA A 512 8.58 -8.77 8.72
N ALA A 513 9.14 -7.61 8.35
CA ALA A 513 8.43 -6.34 8.28
C ALA A 513 7.42 -6.26 7.14
N TRP A 514 7.60 -7.03 6.06
CA TRP A 514 6.59 -7.20 5.01
C TRP A 514 5.51 -8.20 5.37
N HIS A 515 5.60 -8.85 6.55
CA HIS A 515 4.64 -9.85 6.99
C HIS A 515 4.47 -11.03 6.04
N VAL A 516 5.55 -11.42 5.35
CA VAL A 516 5.54 -12.64 4.55
C VAL A 516 5.19 -13.85 5.44
N PRO A 517 4.69 -14.95 4.85
CA PRO A 517 4.30 -16.14 5.61
C PRO A 517 5.43 -16.71 6.49
N ALA A 518 5.06 -17.26 7.64
CA ALA A 518 6.00 -17.73 8.67
C ALA A 518 6.98 -18.80 8.16
N GLN A 519 6.53 -19.68 7.26
CA GLN A 519 7.37 -20.74 6.70
C GLN A 519 8.57 -20.19 5.92
N LEU A 520 8.39 -19.09 5.18
CA LEU A 520 9.47 -18.46 4.45
C LEU A 520 10.54 -17.89 5.40
N LEU A 521 10.11 -17.24 6.50
CA LEU A 521 11.01 -16.72 7.53
C LEU A 521 11.80 -17.82 8.24
N ARG A 522 11.16 -18.98 8.49
CA ARG A 522 11.80 -20.17 9.06
C ARG A 522 12.93 -20.68 8.16
N PHE A 523 12.67 -20.85 6.87
CA PHE A 523 13.71 -21.31 5.94
C PHE A 523 14.86 -20.31 5.84
N LEU A 524 14.55 -19.02 5.75
CA LEU A 524 15.56 -17.97 5.73
C LEU A 524 16.46 -18.04 6.97
N ARG A 525 15.91 -18.28 8.16
CA ARG A 525 16.73 -18.44 9.36
C ARG A 525 17.53 -19.75 9.36
N ALA A 526 16.91 -20.85 8.93
CA ALA A 526 17.51 -22.17 8.90
C ALA A 526 18.75 -22.26 7.98
N ARG A 527 18.89 -21.38 6.98
CA ARG A 527 20.07 -21.37 6.07
C ARG A 527 21.40 -21.20 6.80
N HIS A 528 21.40 -20.49 7.94
CA HIS A 528 22.60 -20.20 8.72
C HIS A 528 23.01 -21.35 9.63
N ALA A 529 22.06 -22.21 10.01
CA ALA A 529 22.28 -23.37 10.88
C ALA A 529 21.28 -24.49 10.49
N PRO A 530 21.51 -25.18 9.36
CA PRO A 530 20.55 -26.15 8.83
C PRO A 530 20.47 -27.39 9.73
N MET A 531 19.26 -27.69 10.22
CA MET A 531 18.97 -28.85 11.11
C MET A 531 18.18 -29.96 10.41
N ASP A 532 17.65 -29.69 9.23
CA ASP A 532 16.83 -30.60 8.43
C ASP A 532 17.21 -30.54 6.94
N ALA A 533 16.61 -31.42 6.14
CA ALA A 533 16.89 -31.53 4.71
C ALA A 533 16.50 -30.27 3.92
N ALA A 534 15.49 -29.54 4.36
CA ALA A 534 15.03 -28.31 3.71
C ALA A 534 16.01 -27.14 3.92
N GLY A 535 16.48 -26.95 5.16
CA GLY A 535 17.54 -26.00 5.48
C GLY A 535 18.86 -26.36 4.80
N GLU A 536 19.20 -27.65 4.75
CA GLU A 536 20.40 -28.15 4.04
C GLU A 536 20.31 -27.84 2.53
N ALA A 537 19.15 -28.10 1.90
CA ALA A 537 18.91 -27.78 0.50
C ALA A 537 19.06 -26.29 0.20
N LEU A 538 18.47 -25.43 1.03
CA LEU A 538 18.58 -23.97 0.90
C LEU A 538 20.04 -23.50 1.03
N ALA A 539 20.76 -23.97 2.05
CA ALA A 539 22.14 -23.58 2.30
C ALA A 539 23.08 -24.02 1.17
N LEU A 540 22.88 -25.22 0.62
CA LEU A 540 23.65 -25.73 -0.52
C LEU A 540 23.38 -24.92 -1.80
N ALA A 541 22.12 -24.60 -2.07
CA ALA A 541 21.73 -23.80 -3.24
C ALA A 541 22.33 -22.39 -3.21
N ILE A 542 22.26 -21.71 -2.07
CA ILE A 542 22.85 -20.38 -1.87
C ILE A 542 24.38 -20.45 -2.01
N ALA A 543 25.03 -21.40 -1.33
CA ALA A 543 26.49 -21.54 -1.39
C ALA A 543 26.99 -21.83 -2.82
N TRP A 544 26.23 -22.59 -3.61
CA TRP A 544 26.55 -22.85 -5.02
C TRP A 544 26.40 -21.59 -5.87
N ALA A 545 25.31 -20.84 -5.70
CA ALA A 545 25.07 -19.62 -6.46
C ALA A 545 26.10 -18.51 -6.15
N GLU A 546 26.44 -18.30 -4.88
CA GLU A 546 27.50 -17.36 -4.47
C GLU A 546 28.87 -17.78 -5.05
N ALA A 547 29.15 -19.08 -5.09
CA ALA A 547 30.38 -19.58 -5.70
C ALA A 547 30.37 -19.42 -7.23
N ALA A 548 29.21 -19.43 -7.88
CA ALA A 548 29.07 -19.25 -9.31
C ALA A 548 29.20 -17.79 -9.77
N THR A 549 28.79 -16.83 -8.94
CA THR A 549 28.80 -15.39 -9.27
C THR A 549 30.10 -14.67 -8.87
N THR A 550 30.89 -15.22 -7.95
CA THR A 550 32.13 -14.57 -7.47
C THR A 550 33.38 -14.95 -8.29
N GLY A 551 34.17 -13.98 -8.77
CA GLY A 551 35.31 -14.19 -9.68
C GLY A 551 36.48 -15.07 -9.20
N LYS A 552 36.48 -15.59 -7.96
CA LYS A 552 37.45 -16.58 -7.43
C LYS A 552 36.85 -18.00 -7.29
N ALA A 553 35.85 -18.29 -8.15
CA ALA A 553 34.84 -19.35 -8.09
C ALA A 553 35.30 -20.81 -8.10
N ALA A 554 36.25 -21.20 -8.95
CA ALA A 554 36.31 -22.58 -9.43
C ALA A 554 36.53 -23.64 -8.33
N LYS A 555 37.42 -23.34 -7.37
CA LYS A 555 37.71 -24.26 -6.26
C LYS A 555 36.55 -24.33 -5.26
N ARG A 556 36.01 -23.18 -4.85
CA ARG A 556 34.89 -23.11 -3.89
C ARG A 556 33.63 -23.73 -4.48
N ARG A 557 33.38 -23.53 -5.78
CA ARG A 557 32.29 -24.17 -6.52
C ARG A 557 32.45 -25.68 -6.55
N ALA A 558 33.63 -26.19 -6.91
CA ALA A 558 33.91 -27.63 -6.91
C ALA A 558 33.75 -28.28 -5.52
N GLU A 559 34.12 -27.56 -4.44
CA GLU A 559 33.90 -28.03 -3.07
C GLU A 559 32.41 -28.11 -2.72
N VAL A 560 31.60 -27.12 -3.13
CA VAL A 560 30.14 -27.14 -2.92
C VAL A 560 29.48 -28.23 -3.77
N GLU A 561 29.86 -28.38 -5.03
CA GLU A 561 29.37 -29.44 -5.93
C GLU A 561 29.71 -30.83 -5.38
N ALA A 562 30.91 -31.02 -4.83
CA ALA A 562 31.29 -32.27 -4.17
C ALA A 562 30.41 -32.56 -2.93
N ARG A 563 30.07 -31.52 -2.14
CA ARG A 563 29.14 -31.67 -1.00
C ARG A 563 27.73 -32.03 -1.46
N ILE A 564 27.25 -31.42 -2.56
CA ILE A 564 25.96 -31.75 -3.17
C ILE A 564 25.96 -33.19 -3.67
N ALA A 565 26.99 -33.61 -4.40
CA ALA A 565 27.14 -34.97 -4.93
C ALA A 565 27.29 -36.03 -3.82
N ALA A 566 27.86 -35.68 -2.67
CA ALA A 566 27.89 -36.58 -1.52
C ALA A 566 26.50 -36.82 -0.90
N ARG A 567 25.54 -35.95 -1.19
CA ARG A 567 24.16 -36.06 -0.70
C ARG A 567 23.15 -36.55 -1.72
N LEU A 568 23.39 -36.30 -3.01
CA LEU A 568 22.44 -36.53 -4.09
C LEU A 568 23.07 -37.40 -5.17
N ASN A 569 22.24 -38.14 -5.92
CA ASN A 569 22.75 -38.99 -7.01
C ASN A 569 23.39 -38.12 -8.11
N TRP A 570 24.48 -38.63 -8.72
CA TRP A 570 25.48 -37.90 -9.54
C TRP A 570 24.92 -37.06 -10.71
N ASP A 571 23.71 -37.35 -11.21
CA ASP A 571 23.07 -36.68 -12.38
C ASP A 571 22.77 -35.18 -12.19
N LEU A 572 22.98 -34.63 -10.98
CA LEU A 572 22.69 -33.23 -10.65
C LEU A 572 23.82 -32.26 -11.03
N ALA A 573 25.07 -32.73 -11.15
CA ALA A 573 26.22 -31.87 -11.43
C ALA A 573 26.16 -31.29 -12.86
N ASP A 574 25.75 -32.11 -13.83
CA ASP A 574 25.56 -31.67 -15.21
C ASP A 574 24.38 -30.68 -15.30
N ALA A 575 23.26 -30.96 -14.62
CA ALA A 575 22.12 -30.06 -14.55
C ALA A 575 22.44 -28.70 -13.91
N LEU A 576 23.26 -28.65 -12.85
CA LEU A 576 23.74 -27.39 -12.26
C LEU A 576 24.68 -26.63 -13.21
N THR A 577 25.53 -27.35 -13.94
CA THR A 577 26.42 -26.76 -14.95
C THR A 577 25.62 -26.15 -16.10
N ASP A 578 24.55 -26.81 -16.55
CA ASP A 578 23.63 -26.30 -17.56
C ASP A 578 22.95 -24.99 -17.12
N LEU A 579 22.68 -24.80 -15.82
CA LEU A 579 22.11 -23.55 -15.32
C LEU A 579 23.01 -22.34 -15.62
N LEU A 580 24.33 -22.51 -15.55
CA LEU A 580 25.32 -21.46 -15.85
C LEU A 580 25.35 -21.10 -17.33
N HIS A 581 25.12 -22.09 -18.20
CA HIS A 581 25.13 -21.91 -19.65
C HIS A 581 23.82 -21.37 -20.22
N ALA A 582 22.70 -21.59 -19.55
CA ALA A 582 21.39 -21.06 -19.93
C ALA A 582 21.32 -19.51 -19.90
N ASP A 583 22.16 -18.85 -19.08
CA ASP A 583 22.27 -17.38 -19.01
C ASP A 583 22.92 -16.78 -20.28
N SER A 584 23.83 -17.52 -20.93
CA SER A 584 24.57 -17.04 -22.10
C SER A 584 23.71 -16.86 -23.35
N GLY A 585 22.51 -17.43 -23.39
CA GLY A 585 21.60 -17.38 -24.54
C GLY A 585 20.52 -16.28 -24.49
N ALA A 586 20.28 -15.66 -23.33
CA ALA A 586 19.20 -14.69 -23.15
C ALA A 586 19.68 -13.23 -23.03
N ALA A 587 21.00 -13.01 -22.91
CA ALA A 587 21.58 -11.69 -22.66
C ALA A 587 21.80 -10.82 -23.93
N LEU A 588 21.42 -11.26 -25.14
CA LEU A 588 21.60 -10.48 -26.38
C LEU A 588 20.48 -10.71 -27.42
N SER A 589 19.23 -10.42 -27.08
CA SER A 589 18.22 -10.00 -28.06
C SER A 589 17.50 -8.75 -27.56
N GLU A 590 18.28 -7.71 -27.29
CA GLU A 590 17.84 -6.35 -26.90
C GLU A 590 17.78 -5.38 -28.10
N GLN A 591 17.54 -5.90 -29.32
CA GLN A 591 17.15 -5.07 -30.46
C GLN A 591 15.99 -5.71 -31.20
N GLU A 592 14.77 -5.32 -30.82
CA GLU A 592 13.63 -5.08 -31.71
C GLU A 592 12.53 -4.30 -30.99
#